data_AF-A0A7K1TVU0-F1
#
_entry.id   AF-A0A7K1TVU0-F1
#
_cell.length_a   1.000
_cell.length_b   1.000
_cell.length_c   1.000
_cell.angle_alpha   90.00
_cell.angle_beta   90.00
_cell.angle_gamma   90.00
#
_symmetry.space_group_name_H-M   'P 1'
#
loop_
_entity.id
_entity.type
_entity.pdbx_description
1 polymer ?
#
loop_
_entity_poly.entity_id
_entity_poly.type
_entity_poly.pdbx_seq_one_letter_code
_entity_poly.pdbx_strand_id
1 'polypeptide(L)'
;MRTETVLIWSALGVLAIGLAVPMSGMLGDVWSDGTDSGVVDEALPPAWQVVELETPEPVVSTEPSVEPPAEPVATWKCGWDPTYNDDWHDDVLCTKGMESDRPALLPEQEFITKADMMVAAREYEKKLNG
;
A
#
# COMPACT_ATOMS: atom_id res chain seq x y z
N MET A 1 34.30 -38.46 20.60
CA MET A 1 33.12 -38.68 21.46
C MET A 1 32.82 -37.37 22.18
N ARG A 2 31.88 -36.57 21.64
CA ARG A 2 31.35 -35.37 22.29
C ARG A 2 29.84 -35.55 22.28
N THR A 3 29.27 -35.78 23.45
CA THR A 3 27.82 -35.94 23.64
C THR A 3 27.24 -34.56 23.91
N GLU A 4 26.36 -34.14 23.02
CA GLU A 4 25.59 -32.90 23.09
C GLU A 4 24.59 -32.98 24.24
N THR A 5 24.40 -31.89 24.99
CA THR A 5 23.32 -31.76 25.97
C THR A 5 22.46 -30.58 25.55
N VAL A 6 21.38 -30.90 24.83
CA VAL A 6 20.29 -29.98 24.50
C VAL A 6 19.37 -29.91 25.72
N LEU A 7 19.22 -28.72 26.31
CA LEU A 7 18.18 -28.46 27.31
C LEU A 7 17.22 -27.39 26.80
N ILE A 8 16.06 -27.89 26.40
CA ILE A 8 14.81 -27.21 26.06
C ILE A 8 14.21 -26.62 27.33
N TRP A 9 13.83 -25.33 27.37
CA TRP A 9 12.69 -24.86 28.17
C TRP A 9 12.01 -23.66 27.49
N SER A 10 10.92 -23.97 26.79
CA SER A 10 9.87 -23.01 26.44
C SER A 10 8.93 -22.84 27.64
N ALA A 11 8.56 -21.62 28.01
CA ALA A 11 7.37 -21.38 28.81
C ALA A 11 6.76 -20.01 28.53
N LEU A 12 5.54 -20.08 28.00
CA LEU A 12 4.56 -19.06 27.73
C LEU A 12 4.30 -18.09 28.89
N GLY A 13 4.06 -16.82 28.58
CA GLY A 13 3.51 -15.83 29.50
C GLY A 13 2.65 -14.82 28.77
N VAL A 14 1.42 -15.21 28.40
CA VAL A 14 0.38 -14.29 27.91
C VAL A 14 -0.26 -13.63 29.13
N LEU A 15 -0.11 -12.31 29.28
CA LEU A 15 -0.90 -11.52 30.24
C LEU A 15 -1.73 -10.48 29.50
N ALA A 16 -3.01 -10.79 29.35
CA ALA A 16 -4.03 -9.85 28.90
C ALA A 16 -4.49 -8.99 30.09
N ILE A 17 -4.45 -7.66 29.96
CA ILE A 17 -5.19 -6.73 30.82
C ILE A 17 -5.83 -5.69 29.91
N GLY A 18 -7.14 -5.85 29.69
CA GLY A 18 -7.98 -4.82 29.09
C GLY A 18 -8.36 -3.78 30.15
N LEU A 19 -8.49 -2.52 29.75
CA LEU A 19 -9.27 -1.50 30.46
C LEU A 19 -9.85 -0.49 29.47
N ALA A 20 -11.00 0.03 29.87
CA ALA A 20 -12.08 0.54 29.05
C ALA A 20 -11.98 2.03 28.64
N VAL A 21 -12.80 2.37 27.65
CA VAL A 21 -13.10 3.67 27.06
C VAL A 21 -13.67 4.68 28.07
N PRO A 22 -13.38 5.98 27.91
CA PRO A 22 -14.42 6.99 28.10
C PRO A 22 -14.70 7.81 26.82
N MET A 23 -15.99 7.87 26.48
CA MET A 23 -16.57 8.85 25.55
C MET A 23 -16.60 10.24 26.22
N SER A 24 -16.14 11.26 25.50
CA SER A 24 -16.28 12.69 25.79
C SER A 24 -15.84 13.43 24.53
N GLY A 25 -16.48 14.43 23.95
CA GLY A 25 -17.72 15.17 24.18
C GLY A 25 -18.03 15.91 22.85
N MET A 26 -19.30 16.24 22.59
CA MET A 26 -19.82 17.61 22.75
C MET A 26 -19.32 18.57 21.66
N LEU A 27 -20.08 18.73 20.57
CA LEU A 27 -20.99 19.87 20.29
C LEU A 27 -20.26 21.12 19.77
N GLY A 28 -20.52 21.45 18.50
CA GLY A 28 -20.22 22.72 17.84
C GLY A 28 -20.28 22.52 16.32
N ASP A 29 -20.98 23.30 15.50
CA ASP A 29 -21.79 24.48 15.72
C ASP A 29 -22.85 24.54 14.61
N VAL A 30 -24.04 24.94 15.02
CA VAL A 30 -25.17 25.29 14.17
C VAL A 30 -24.84 26.57 13.42
N TRP A 31 -24.62 26.47 12.11
CA TRP A 31 -24.53 27.64 11.25
C TRP A 31 -25.93 28.00 10.75
N SER A 32 -26.28 29.25 11.02
CA SER A 32 -27.58 29.85 10.79
C SER A 32 -27.82 30.19 9.32
N ASP A 33 -29.08 29.99 8.95
CA ASP A 33 -29.97 30.78 8.09
C ASP A 33 -29.37 31.70 7.02
N GLY A 34 -29.82 31.48 5.79
CA GLY A 34 -29.64 32.38 4.65
C GLY A 34 -30.65 32.06 3.56
N THR A 35 -31.93 32.31 3.85
CA THR A 35 -32.98 32.39 2.83
C THR A 35 -32.81 33.68 2.04
N ASP A 36 -32.33 33.61 0.80
CA ASP A 36 -32.48 34.68 -0.19
C ASP A 36 -33.30 34.15 -1.37
N SER A 37 -34.56 34.59 -1.40
CA SER A 37 -35.51 34.30 -2.47
C SER A 37 -35.25 35.28 -3.62
N GLY A 38 -34.32 34.92 -4.49
CA GLY A 38 -34.16 35.53 -5.81
C GLY A 38 -35.19 34.98 -6.78
N VAL A 39 -36.28 35.71 -6.99
CA VAL A 39 -37.18 35.54 -8.13
C VAL A 39 -36.39 35.80 -9.42
N VAL A 40 -36.02 34.74 -10.15
CA VAL A 40 -35.62 34.87 -11.55
C VAL A 40 -36.84 34.63 -12.41
N ASP A 41 -37.28 35.76 -12.96
CA ASP A 41 -38.30 35.92 -13.97
C ASP A 41 -38.09 34.99 -15.15
N GLU A 42 -39.21 34.52 -15.66
CA GLU A 42 -39.40 33.52 -16.68
C GLU A 42 -38.86 33.96 -18.04
N ALA A 43 -37.82 33.29 -18.54
CA ALA A 43 -37.49 33.30 -19.95
C ALA A 43 -37.54 31.86 -20.48
N LEU A 44 -38.76 31.40 -20.77
CA LEU A 44 -38.97 30.23 -21.61
C LEU A 44 -38.25 30.48 -22.95
N PRO A 45 -37.35 29.58 -23.39
CA PRO A 45 -36.73 29.73 -24.69
C PRO A 45 -37.81 29.67 -25.79
N PRO A 46 -37.69 30.47 -26.85
CA PRO A 46 -38.69 30.50 -27.89
C PRO A 46 -38.74 29.14 -28.63
N ALA A 47 -39.95 28.68 -28.94
CA ALA A 47 -40.28 27.34 -29.43
C ALA A 47 -39.88 27.05 -30.90
N TRP A 48 -38.65 27.35 -31.31
CA TRP A 48 -38.19 27.13 -32.68
C TRP A 48 -36.90 26.32 -32.82
N GLN A 49 -36.50 25.54 -31.80
CA GLN A 49 -35.45 24.55 -31.96
C GLN A 49 -35.92 23.16 -31.54
N VAL A 50 -36.87 22.62 -32.30
CA VAL A 50 -37.05 21.17 -32.39
C VAL A 50 -36.04 20.71 -33.44
N VAL A 51 -34.82 20.41 -32.99
CA VAL A 51 -33.87 19.68 -33.84
C VAL A 51 -34.25 18.22 -33.69
N GLU A 52 -34.83 17.67 -34.76
CA GLU A 52 -35.15 16.25 -34.89
C GLU A 52 -33.88 15.45 -34.63
N LEU A 53 -33.85 14.77 -33.48
CA LEU A 53 -32.73 13.92 -33.07
C LEU A 53 -32.79 12.66 -33.94
N GLU A 54 -32.15 12.70 -35.11
CA GLU A 54 -31.90 11.50 -35.91
C GLU A 54 -31.13 10.53 -35.02
N THR A 55 -31.76 9.37 -34.75
CA THR A 55 -31.17 8.32 -33.93
C THR A 55 -30.01 7.74 -34.72
N PRO A 56 -28.75 7.92 -34.29
CA PRO A 56 -27.63 7.36 -35.03
C PRO A 56 -27.73 5.84 -34.98
N GLU A 57 -27.58 5.21 -36.14
CA GLU A 57 -27.51 3.75 -36.27
C GLU A 57 -26.38 3.22 -35.36
N PRO A 58 -26.51 2.02 -34.77
CA PRO A 58 -25.46 1.46 -33.92
C PRO A 58 -24.23 1.15 -34.79
N VAL A 59 -23.29 2.08 -34.82
CA VAL A 59 -21.95 1.83 -35.34
C VAL A 59 -21.32 0.75 -34.45
N VAL A 60 -21.21 -0.46 -34.98
CA VAL A 60 -20.46 -1.54 -34.36
C VAL A 60 -19.00 -1.10 -34.33
N SER A 61 -18.62 -0.49 -33.21
CA SER A 61 -17.24 -0.11 -32.90
C SER A 61 -16.44 -1.39 -32.81
N THR A 62 -15.79 -1.76 -33.92
CA THR A 62 -14.76 -2.79 -33.92
C THR A 62 -13.50 -2.11 -33.39
N GLU A 63 -13.49 -1.81 -32.10
CA GLU A 63 -12.29 -1.35 -31.42
C GLU A 63 -11.25 -2.46 -31.56
N PRO A 64 -10.06 -2.15 -32.13
CA PRO A 64 -8.96 -3.10 -32.08
C PRO A 64 -8.68 -3.35 -30.60
N SER A 65 -8.86 -4.60 -30.18
CA SER A 65 -8.45 -5.08 -28.85
C SER A 65 -6.96 -4.81 -28.72
N VAL A 66 -6.60 -3.67 -28.14
CA VAL A 66 -5.23 -3.32 -27.79
C VAL A 66 -4.84 -4.28 -26.70
N GLU A 67 -4.13 -5.33 -27.08
CA GLU A 67 -3.50 -6.24 -26.12
C GLU A 67 -2.60 -5.38 -25.22
N PRO A 68 -2.77 -5.42 -23.89
CA PRO A 68 -1.97 -4.59 -23.00
C PRO A 68 -0.49 -4.93 -23.22
N PRO A 69 0.40 -3.92 -23.21
CA PRO A 69 1.81 -4.16 -23.38
C PRO A 69 2.26 -5.19 -22.34
N ALA A 70 3.04 -6.18 -22.78
CA ALA A 70 3.61 -7.18 -21.90
C ALA A 70 4.31 -6.46 -20.72
N GLU A 71 3.81 -6.72 -19.51
CA GLU A 71 4.36 -6.16 -18.28
C GLU A 71 5.88 -6.40 -18.25
N PRO A 72 6.70 -5.37 -17.98
CA PRO A 72 8.13 -5.58 -17.89
C PRO A 72 8.40 -6.65 -16.82
N VAL A 73 9.30 -7.58 -17.11
CA VAL A 73 9.69 -8.63 -16.15
C VAL A 73 10.19 -7.92 -14.90
N ALA A 74 9.38 -7.96 -13.83
CA ALA A 74 9.75 -7.34 -12.57
C ALA A 74 10.99 -8.06 -12.04
N THR A 75 12.10 -7.33 -11.87
CA THR A 75 13.29 -7.84 -11.20
C THR A 75 13.22 -7.49 -9.72
N TRP A 76 13.83 -8.32 -8.89
CA TRP A 76 13.98 -8.02 -7.48
C TRP A 76 14.89 -6.81 -7.30
N LYS A 77 14.49 -5.89 -6.44
CA LYS A 77 15.28 -4.74 -6.01
C LYS A 77 15.26 -4.65 -4.50
N CYS A 78 16.43 -4.58 -3.89
CA CYS A 78 16.60 -4.50 -2.45
C CYS A 78 17.02 -3.10 -2.03
N GLY A 79 16.36 -2.57 -1.00
CA GLY A 79 16.60 -1.23 -0.47
C GLY A 79 16.71 -1.21 1.05
N TRP A 80 17.33 -0.15 1.56
CA TRP A 80 17.33 0.15 3.00
C TRP A 80 15.92 0.60 3.42
N ASP A 81 15.28 -0.18 4.28
CA ASP A 81 13.93 0.07 4.78
C ASP A 81 13.86 -0.40 6.24
N PRO A 82 14.35 0.39 7.20
CA PRO A 82 14.55 -0.08 8.56
C PRO A 82 13.23 -0.37 9.26
N THR A 83 13.14 -1.49 9.97
CA THR A 83 11.95 -1.87 10.76
C THR A 83 11.87 -1.11 12.09
N TYR A 84 13.00 -0.56 12.54
CA TYR A 84 13.16 0.07 13.85
C TYR A 84 12.80 -0.85 15.03
N ASN A 85 12.95 -2.17 14.85
CA ASN A 85 12.90 -3.15 15.92
C ASN A 85 14.32 -3.36 16.51
N ASP A 86 14.47 -4.35 17.39
CA ASP A 86 15.76 -4.72 18.00
C ASP A 86 16.62 -5.64 17.09
N ASP A 87 16.16 -5.94 15.87
CA ASP A 87 16.78 -6.84 14.89
C ASP A 87 17.16 -6.09 13.60
N TRP A 88 18.34 -5.45 13.60
CA TRP A 88 18.85 -4.76 12.41
C TRP A 88 19.11 -5.70 11.22
N HIS A 89 19.08 -7.02 11.40
CA HIS A 89 19.33 -7.98 10.32
C HIS A 89 18.18 -8.00 9.31
N ASP A 90 17.01 -7.50 9.68
CA ASP A 90 15.84 -7.44 8.82
C ASP A 90 15.63 -6.08 8.16
N ASP A 91 16.50 -5.08 8.34
CA ASP A 91 16.35 -3.69 7.88
C ASP A 91 16.40 -3.47 6.34
N VAL A 92 16.39 -4.55 5.56
CA VAL A 92 16.41 -4.52 4.10
C VAL A 92 15.10 -5.09 3.55
N LEU A 93 14.43 -4.32 2.70
CA LEU A 93 13.25 -4.76 1.97
C LEU A 93 13.59 -4.99 0.50
N CYS A 94 13.35 -6.21 0.03
CA CYS A 94 13.42 -6.57 -1.38
C CYS A 94 12.00 -6.59 -1.96
N THR A 95 11.80 -6.02 -3.15
CA THR A 95 10.50 -5.98 -3.81
C THR A 95 10.59 -6.39 -5.28
N LYS A 96 9.53 -7.05 -5.76
CA LYS A 96 9.33 -7.44 -7.17
C LYS A 96 7.85 -7.31 -7.52
N GLY A 97 7.47 -6.18 -8.11
CA GLY A 97 6.07 -5.91 -8.42
C GLY A 97 5.23 -5.86 -7.14
N MET A 98 4.33 -6.83 -6.97
CA MET A 98 3.49 -6.98 -5.76
C MET A 98 4.11 -7.89 -4.69
N GLU A 99 5.22 -8.55 -5.00
CA GLU A 99 5.93 -9.41 -4.06
C GLU A 99 6.91 -8.57 -3.22
N SER A 100 7.02 -8.92 -1.95
CA SER A 100 7.97 -8.32 -1.00
C SER A 100 8.61 -9.41 -0.15
N ASP A 101 9.90 -9.26 0.11
CA ASP A 101 10.67 -10.16 0.97
C ASP A 101 11.61 -9.36 1.87
N ARG A 102 11.71 -9.76 3.13
CA ARG A 102 12.53 -9.10 4.16
C ARG A 102 13.46 -10.14 4.79
N PRO A 103 14.64 -10.38 4.20
CA PRO A 103 15.56 -11.42 4.65
C PRO A 103 16.34 -10.98 5.90
N ALA A 104 16.62 -11.93 6.80
CA ALA A 104 17.60 -11.73 7.87
C ALA A 104 19.02 -11.83 7.30
N LEU A 105 19.69 -10.70 7.08
CA LEU A 105 21.03 -10.63 6.51
C LEU A 105 22.10 -10.60 7.60
N LEU A 106 23.18 -11.36 7.39
CA LEU A 106 24.34 -11.42 8.29
C LEU A 106 24.00 -11.81 9.76
N PRO A 107 23.13 -12.79 10.03
CA PRO A 107 22.58 -13.07 11.38
C PRO A 107 23.63 -13.42 12.46
N GLU A 108 24.86 -13.77 12.05
CA GLU A 108 25.95 -14.11 12.94
C GLU A 108 26.75 -12.88 13.44
N GLN A 109 26.43 -11.67 12.96
CA GLN A 109 27.17 -10.45 13.30
C GLN A 109 26.43 -9.59 14.34
N GLU A 110 27.05 -9.40 15.50
CA GLU A 110 26.48 -8.61 16.61
C GLU A 110 26.51 -7.09 16.38
N PHE A 111 27.25 -6.60 15.38
CA PHE A 111 27.30 -5.17 15.04
C PHE A 111 27.44 -5.02 13.54
N ILE A 112 26.46 -4.39 12.91
CA ILE A 112 26.41 -4.22 11.46
C ILE A 112 26.18 -2.75 11.15
N THR A 113 26.92 -2.22 10.17
CA THR A 113 26.64 -0.90 9.62
C THR A 113 25.63 -0.98 8.48
N LYS A 114 24.91 0.12 8.21
CA LYS A 114 24.07 0.24 7.01
C LYS A 114 24.82 -0.14 5.72
N ALA A 115 26.11 0.18 5.63
CA ALA A 115 26.91 -0.13 4.45
C ALA A 115 27.07 -1.65 4.27
N ASP A 116 27.34 -2.38 5.36
CA ASP A 116 27.47 -3.84 5.36
C ASP A 116 26.14 -4.50 4.99
N MET A 117 25.03 -4.01 5.55
CA MET A 117 23.67 -4.46 5.17
C MET A 117 23.41 -4.25 3.68
N MET A 118 23.75 -3.10 3.11
CA MET A 118 23.54 -2.84 1.69
C MET A 118 24.49 -3.65 0.77
N VAL A 119 25.65 -4.06 1.26
CA VAL A 119 26.50 -5.05 0.56
C VAL A 119 25.81 -6.40 0.56
N ALA A 120 25.35 -6.89 1.71
CA ALA A 120 24.64 -8.15 1.82
C ALA A 120 23.32 -8.16 1.01
N ALA A 121 22.60 -7.03 0.99
CA ALA A 121 21.39 -6.83 0.21
C ALA A 121 21.63 -6.99 -1.28
N ARG A 122 22.73 -6.43 -1.81
CA ARG A 122 23.10 -6.60 -3.23
C ARG A 122 23.45 -8.04 -3.57
N GLU A 123 24.11 -8.76 -2.66
CA GLU A 123 24.39 -10.17 -2.86
C GLU A 123 23.10 -11.02 -2.81
N TYR A 124 22.15 -10.66 -1.96
CA TYR A 124 20.84 -11.30 -1.90
C TYR A 124 20.01 -10.99 -3.15
N GLU A 125 19.99 -9.74 -3.62
CA GLU A 125 19.33 -9.32 -4.85
C GLU A 125 19.84 -10.10 -6.07
N LYS A 126 21.16 -10.31 -6.18
CA LYS A 126 21.74 -11.15 -7.24
C LYS A 126 21.22 -12.59 -7.16
N LYS A 127 21.15 -13.17 -5.96
CA LYS A 127 20.62 -14.55 -5.78
C LYS A 127 19.16 -14.66 -6.23
N LEU A 128 18.36 -13.62 -6.00
CA LEU A 128 16.96 -13.58 -6.40
C LEU A 128 16.76 -13.40 -7.92
N ASN A 129 17.71 -12.73 -8.59
CA ASN A 129 17.63 -12.43 -10.02
C ASN A 129 18.34 -13.44 -10.94
N GLY A 130 19.15 -14.35 -10.37
CA GLY A 130 19.86 -15.41 -11.12
C GLY A 130 21.02 -14.90 -11.96
#